data_AF-A0A0W8DSD9-F1
#
_entry.id   AF-A0A0W8DSD9-F1
#
_cell.length_a   1.000
_cell.length_b   1.000
_cell.length_c   1.000
_cell.angle_alpha   90.00
_cell.angle_beta   90.00
_cell.angle_gamma   90.00
#
_symmetry.space_group_name_H-M   'P 1'
#
loop_
_entity.id
_entity.type
_entity.pdbx_description
1 polymer ?
#
loop_
_entity_poly.entity_id
_entity_poly.type
_entity_poly.pdbx_seq_one_letter_code
_entity_poly.pdbx_strand_id
1 'polypeptide(L)'
;MKTALAQLSPMLRILHVFRVMSQVPELAAFYNANRLAVMMGTNASFLACACDRFEEHVKVQTEAWEARTYGYSVSNTLRGANTQLVKPCSSRLLLSKAAAKKKFDSTTTRAQDMVCELMLKKIDELLSSFYYLNWTPSTVLTQPDPSMWDLINYLKVTFAQLGQLPPAVQEAVHFASCSYLAKSLEQILSGSTVKKLNMEGIANFKRNLDVLLDFIESVPIAQLKDCFVPVSHLVDLFISGGVEAFLDPQQKDARGKYSHLSSDTVSAVLAKMKDGKSSSKAWGATFVSAPKKSIFGAKSSKK
;
A
#
# COMPACT_ATOMS: atom_id res chain seq x y z
N MET A 1 -36.09 2.21 17.36
CA MET A 1 -35.38 3.52 17.45
C MET A 1 -34.02 3.40 18.15
N LYS A 2 -33.93 2.87 19.38
CA LYS A 2 -32.65 2.68 20.12
C LYS A 2 -31.60 1.85 19.36
N THR A 3 -32.02 0.79 18.67
CA THR A 3 -31.12 -0.08 17.88
C THR A 3 -30.53 0.63 16.66
N ALA A 4 -31.32 1.49 15.98
CA ALA A 4 -30.85 2.30 14.86
C ALA A 4 -29.90 3.41 15.33
N LEU A 5 -30.17 4.02 16.48
CA LEU A 5 -29.28 5.03 17.08
C LEU A 5 -27.92 4.44 17.49
N ALA A 6 -27.91 3.20 18.00
CA ALA A 6 -26.69 2.48 18.33
C ALA A 6 -25.84 2.19 17.07
N GLN A 7 -26.48 1.90 15.93
CA GLN A 7 -25.80 1.71 14.65
C GLN A 7 -25.31 3.01 13.98
N LEU A 8 -25.95 4.15 14.28
CA LEU A 8 -25.56 5.47 13.76
C LEU A 8 -24.53 6.20 14.64
N SER A 9 -24.32 5.75 15.88
CA SER A 9 -23.35 6.34 16.82
C SER A 9 -21.90 6.38 16.28
N PRO A 10 -21.38 5.33 15.59
CA PRO A 10 -20.06 5.38 14.96
C PRO A 10 -19.98 6.45 13.86
N MET A 11 -21.04 6.66 13.07
CA MET A 11 -21.09 7.69 12.02
C MET A 11 -21.00 9.11 12.57
N LEU A 12 -21.69 9.40 13.67
CA LEU A 12 -21.68 10.73 14.29
C LEU A 12 -20.32 11.08 14.91
N ARG A 13 -19.59 10.08 15.42
CA ARG A 13 -18.21 10.26 15.88
C ARG A 13 -17.27 10.64 14.75
N ILE A 14 -17.50 10.17 13.53
CA ILE A 14 -16.68 10.49 12.34
C ILE A 14 -16.85 11.95 11.91
N LEU A 15 -18.09 12.47 11.91
CA LEU A 15 -18.36 13.88 11.63
C LEU A 15 -17.69 14.80 12.67
N HIS A 16 -17.66 14.38 13.94
CA HIS A 16 -16.97 15.12 14.98
C HIS A 16 -15.45 15.12 14.78
N VAL A 17 -14.86 14.00 14.39
CA VAL A 17 -13.42 13.90 14.11
C VAL A 17 -13.02 14.82 12.95
N PHE A 18 -13.81 14.88 11.87
CA PHE A 18 -13.58 15.81 10.75
C PHE A 18 -13.51 17.29 11.18
N ARG A 19 -14.32 17.70 12.16
CA ARG A 19 -14.34 19.07 12.68
C ARG A 19 -13.11 19.42 13.52
N VAL A 20 -12.47 18.44 14.14
CA VAL A 20 -11.28 18.64 14.99
C VAL A 20 -9.99 18.66 14.16
N MET A 21 -10.03 18.23 12.89
CA MET A 21 -8.85 18.09 12.02
C MET A 21 -8.20 19.40 11.54
N SER A 22 -8.84 20.55 11.69
CA SER A 22 -8.26 21.85 11.27
C SER A 22 -7.05 22.31 12.13
N GLN A 23 -6.56 21.48 13.06
CA GLN A 23 -5.57 21.87 14.07
C GLN A 23 -4.38 20.90 14.23
N VAL A 24 -4.16 19.94 13.31
CA VAL A 24 -3.18 18.86 13.49
C VAL A 24 -1.90 19.10 12.66
N PRO A 25 -0.67 18.83 13.18
CA PRO A 25 0.57 18.89 12.41
C PRO A 25 0.52 18.04 11.13
N GLU A 26 1.22 18.45 10.08
CA GLU A 26 1.09 17.91 8.70
C GLU A 26 1.29 16.38 8.60
N LEU A 27 2.27 15.82 9.32
CA LEU A 27 2.49 14.36 9.35
C LEU A 27 1.35 13.61 10.06
N ALA A 28 0.85 14.17 11.17
CA ALA A 28 -0.28 13.60 11.88
C ALA A 28 -1.60 13.77 11.09
N ALA A 29 -1.75 14.86 10.35
CA ALA A 29 -2.84 15.05 9.40
C ALA A 29 -2.82 13.95 8.31
N PHE A 30 -1.63 13.56 7.83
CA PHE A 30 -1.49 12.50 6.84
C PHE A 30 -1.87 11.11 7.36
N TYR A 31 -1.34 10.72 8.53
CA TYR A 31 -1.73 9.47 9.19
C TYR A 31 -3.24 9.43 9.45
N ASN A 32 -3.82 10.55 9.87
CA ASN A 32 -5.26 10.66 10.07
C ASN A 32 -6.02 10.56 8.74
N ALA A 33 -5.52 11.13 7.64
CA ALA A 33 -6.15 11.03 6.33
C ALA A 33 -6.21 9.58 5.82
N ASN A 34 -5.09 8.84 5.89
CA ASN A 34 -5.07 7.41 5.54
C ASN A 34 -6.03 6.60 6.42
N ARG A 35 -5.98 6.81 7.75
CA ARG A 35 -6.87 6.16 8.71
C ARG A 35 -8.36 6.45 8.42
N LEU A 36 -8.69 7.69 8.04
CA LEU A 36 -10.06 8.08 7.72
C LEU A 36 -10.54 7.45 6.42
N ALA A 37 -9.69 7.39 5.40
CA ALA A 37 -10.02 6.70 4.15
C ALA A 37 -10.28 5.21 4.41
N VAL A 38 -9.44 4.54 5.21
CA VAL A 38 -9.70 3.16 5.65
C VAL A 38 -11.05 3.05 6.37
N MET A 39 -11.30 3.89 7.39
CA MET A 39 -12.56 3.85 8.14
C MET A 39 -13.78 4.13 7.26
N MET A 40 -13.68 5.08 6.33
CA MET A 40 -14.74 5.40 5.38
C MET A 40 -15.08 4.18 4.51
N GLY A 41 -14.06 3.50 3.98
CA GLY A 41 -14.23 2.29 3.19
C GLY A 41 -14.86 1.15 3.98
N THR A 42 -14.33 0.87 5.19
CA THR A 42 -14.88 -0.18 6.07
C THR A 42 -16.33 0.12 6.45
N ASN A 43 -16.67 1.36 6.80
CA ASN A 43 -18.05 1.73 7.14
C ASN A 43 -19.00 1.64 5.95
N ALA A 44 -18.57 2.09 4.77
CA ALA A 44 -19.36 1.98 3.56
C ALA A 44 -19.63 0.50 3.22
N SER A 45 -18.64 -0.38 3.38
CA SER A 45 -18.81 -1.82 3.21
C SER A 45 -19.81 -2.39 4.22
N PHE A 46 -19.74 -2.01 5.50
CA PHE A 46 -20.73 -2.41 6.51
C PHE A 46 -22.16 -1.96 6.15
N LEU A 47 -22.33 -0.74 5.64
CA LEU A 47 -23.64 -0.24 5.21
C LEU A 47 -24.18 -1.00 3.99
N ALA A 48 -23.31 -1.34 3.04
CA ALA A 48 -23.69 -2.17 1.90
C ALA A 48 -24.22 -3.54 2.35
N CYS A 49 -23.52 -4.19 3.30
CA CYS A 49 -24.00 -5.43 3.92
C CYS A 49 -25.30 -5.22 4.73
N ALA A 50 -25.43 -4.10 5.44
CA ALA A 50 -26.65 -3.79 6.17
C ALA A 50 -27.86 -3.63 5.23
N CYS A 51 -27.68 -3.08 4.02
CA CYS A 51 -28.74 -3.01 3.02
C CYS A 51 -29.33 -4.39 2.66
N ASP A 52 -28.51 -5.46 2.69
CA ASP A 52 -29.00 -6.81 2.45
C ASP A 52 -29.85 -7.33 3.63
N ARG A 53 -29.45 -7.02 4.87
CA ARG A 53 -30.23 -7.38 6.08
C ARG A 53 -31.54 -6.59 6.20
N PHE A 54 -31.51 -5.31 5.82
CA PHE A 54 -32.73 -4.50 5.77
C PHE A 54 -33.71 -5.03 4.72
N GLU A 55 -33.24 -5.52 3.58
CA GLU A 55 -34.11 -6.15 2.58
C GLU A 55 -34.77 -7.41 3.15
N GLU A 56 -33.99 -8.30 3.77
CA GLU A 56 -34.53 -9.52 4.39
C GLU A 56 -35.63 -9.17 5.40
N HIS A 57 -35.40 -8.16 6.25
CA HIS A 57 -36.38 -7.77 7.25
C HIS A 57 -37.61 -7.08 6.65
N VAL A 58 -37.43 -6.18 5.69
CA VAL A 58 -38.56 -5.52 4.99
C VAL A 58 -39.38 -6.53 4.21
N LYS A 59 -38.75 -7.49 3.54
CA LYS A 59 -39.42 -8.58 2.83
C LYS A 59 -40.30 -9.39 3.78
N VAL A 60 -39.73 -9.87 4.89
CA VAL A 60 -40.47 -10.63 5.91
C VAL A 60 -41.63 -9.81 6.49
N GLN A 61 -41.41 -8.54 6.82
CA GLN A 61 -42.46 -7.68 7.36
C GLN A 61 -43.57 -7.38 6.34
N THR A 62 -43.19 -7.19 5.07
CA THR A 62 -44.14 -6.96 3.96
C THR A 62 -44.97 -8.22 3.72
N GLU A 63 -44.35 -9.38 3.61
CA GLU A 63 -45.04 -10.68 3.46
C GLU A 63 -45.96 -10.96 4.65
N ALA A 64 -45.50 -10.69 5.88
CA ALA A 64 -46.32 -10.85 7.08
C ALA A 64 -47.50 -9.87 7.14
N TRP A 65 -47.32 -8.63 6.68
CA TRP A 65 -48.41 -7.65 6.56
C TRP A 65 -49.40 -8.04 5.46
N GLU A 66 -48.91 -8.49 4.30
CA GLU A 66 -49.72 -8.97 3.19
C GLU A 66 -50.58 -10.18 3.60
N ALA A 67 -49.98 -11.14 4.31
CA ALA A 67 -50.69 -12.30 4.85
C ALA A 67 -51.80 -11.90 5.84
N ARG A 68 -51.54 -10.93 6.73
CA ARG A 68 -52.55 -10.41 7.67
C ARG A 68 -53.67 -9.62 6.98
N THR A 69 -53.34 -8.88 5.93
CA THR A 69 -54.28 -7.92 5.30
C THR A 69 -55.13 -8.58 4.23
N TYR A 70 -54.54 -9.48 3.45
CA TYR A 70 -55.19 -10.11 2.29
C TYR A 70 -55.46 -11.62 2.49
N GLY A 71 -55.04 -12.21 3.61
CA GLY A 71 -55.36 -13.60 3.94
C GLY A 71 -54.60 -14.65 3.11
N TYR A 72 -53.49 -14.29 2.45
CA TYR A 72 -52.64 -15.24 1.72
C TYR A 72 -51.92 -16.17 2.70
N SER A 73 -52.59 -17.24 3.11
CA SER A 73 -51.98 -18.41 3.73
C SER A 73 -51.34 -19.26 2.64
N VAL A 74 -50.13 -19.77 2.88
CA VAL A 74 -49.40 -20.74 2.04
C VAL A 74 -50.13 -22.11 1.92
N SER A 75 -51.36 -22.21 2.42
CA SER A 75 -52.22 -23.37 2.19
C SER A 75 -53.67 -22.91 2.06
N ASN A 76 -54.14 -22.73 0.83
CA ASN A 76 -55.52 -22.99 0.45
C ASN A 76 -55.68 -22.97 -1.07
N THR A 77 -55.61 -24.17 -1.65
CA THR A 77 -56.53 -24.54 -2.72
C THR A 77 -57.95 -24.34 -2.21
N LEU A 78 -58.67 -23.33 -2.71
CA LEU A 78 -60.10 -23.42 -3.10
C LEU A 78 -60.71 -22.05 -3.46
N ARG A 79 -61.11 -21.98 -4.74
CA ARG A 79 -62.44 -21.59 -5.24
C ARG A 79 -62.90 -20.13 -5.05
N GLY A 80 -62.82 -19.41 -6.17
CA GLY A 80 -63.93 -18.58 -6.67
C GLY A 80 -64.11 -17.19 -6.08
N ALA A 81 -63.37 -16.21 -6.60
CA ALA A 81 -63.84 -14.83 -6.71
C ALA A 81 -63.03 -14.10 -7.78
N ASN A 82 -63.73 -13.47 -8.72
CA ASN A 82 -63.21 -12.87 -9.95
C ASN A 82 -62.60 -11.48 -9.72
N THR A 83 -61.79 -11.33 -8.67
CA THR A 83 -61.12 -10.08 -8.32
C THR A 83 -59.64 -10.37 -8.15
N GLN A 84 -58.86 -10.24 -9.22
CA GLN A 84 -57.41 -10.24 -9.10
C GLN A 84 -57.00 -8.97 -8.34
N LEU A 85 -56.82 -9.09 -7.02
CA LEU A 85 -56.15 -8.10 -6.22
C LEU A 85 -54.69 -8.05 -6.67
N VAL A 86 -54.34 -7.01 -7.42
CA VAL A 86 -52.99 -6.78 -7.92
C VAL A 86 -52.07 -6.52 -6.72
N LYS A 87 -51.09 -7.40 -6.52
CA LYS A 87 -50.05 -7.25 -5.50
C LYS A 87 -49.36 -5.88 -5.66
N PRO A 88 -49.24 -5.05 -4.60
CA PRO A 88 -48.53 -3.78 -4.68
C PRO A 88 -47.12 -3.99 -5.24
N CYS A 89 -46.73 -3.17 -6.20
CA CYS A 89 -45.51 -3.37 -6.98
C CYS A 89 -44.25 -3.10 -6.13
N SER A 90 -43.70 -4.17 -5.55
CA SER A 90 -42.47 -4.19 -4.75
C SER A 90 -41.21 -3.71 -5.52
N SER A 91 -41.33 -3.50 -6.83
CA SER A 91 -40.27 -3.06 -7.74
C SER A 91 -39.65 -1.70 -7.39
N ARG A 92 -40.44 -0.74 -6.87
CA ARG A 92 -39.94 0.62 -6.56
C ARG A 92 -39.00 0.65 -5.34
N LEU A 93 -39.25 -0.20 -4.33
CA LEU A 93 -38.38 -0.37 -3.16
C LEU A 93 -37.08 -1.12 -3.51
N LEU A 94 -37.17 -2.11 -4.41
CA LEU A 94 -36.01 -2.84 -4.90
C LEU A 94 -35.04 -1.93 -5.68
N LEU A 95 -35.57 -0.99 -6.47
CA LEU A 95 -34.77 0.00 -7.21
C LEU A 95 -34.06 1.00 -6.28
N SER A 96 -34.69 1.48 -5.21
CA SER A 96 -34.05 2.39 -4.26
C SER A 96 -32.99 1.68 -3.40
N LYS A 97 -33.20 0.41 -3.04
CA LYS A 97 -32.20 -0.45 -2.39
C LYS A 97 -30.98 -0.67 -3.26
N ALA A 98 -31.17 -1.16 -4.49
CA ALA A 98 -30.08 -1.43 -5.41
C ALA A 98 -29.25 -0.16 -5.68
N ALA A 99 -29.91 0.99 -5.78
CA ALA A 99 -29.24 2.28 -5.90
C ALA A 99 -28.43 2.66 -4.64
N ALA A 100 -28.96 2.45 -3.44
CA ALA A 100 -28.26 2.74 -2.18
C ALA A 100 -27.06 1.81 -1.97
N LYS A 101 -27.24 0.50 -2.16
CA LYS A 101 -26.16 -0.49 -2.07
C LYS A 101 -25.03 -0.15 -3.05
N LYS A 102 -25.38 0.11 -4.32
CA LYS A 102 -24.41 0.53 -5.34
C LYS A 102 -23.62 1.78 -4.93
N LYS A 103 -24.25 2.77 -4.27
CA LYS A 103 -23.55 3.96 -3.76
C LYS A 103 -22.56 3.61 -2.64
N PHE A 104 -22.92 2.71 -1.73
CA PHE A 104 -22.01 2.28 -0.66
C PHE A 104 -20.86 1.43 -1.19
N ASP A 105 -21.10 0.53 -2.15
CA ASP A 105 -20.04 -0.22 -2.83
C ASP A 105 -19.08 0.75 -3.55
N SER A 106 -19.63 1.71 -4.31
CA SER A 106 -18.82 2.73 -4.98
C SER A 106 -18.03 3.60 -4.01
N THR A 107 -18.60 3.95 -2.85
CA THR A 107 -17.90 4.70 -1.79
C THR A 107 -16.77 3.87 -1.18
N THR A 108 -16.98 2.56 -1.03
CA THR A 108 -15.97 1.62 -0.53
C THR A 108 -14.79 1.56 -1.49
N THR A 109 -15.04 1.36 -2.78
CA THR A 109 -13.99 1.34 -3.81
C THR A 109 -13.24 2.67 -3.85
N ARG A 110 -13.95 3.81 -3.88
CA ARG A 110 -13.29 5.12 -3.88
C ARG A 110 -12.43 5.33 -2.64
N ALA A 111 -12.88 4.90 -1.47
CA ALA A 111 -12.11 4.99 -0.24
C ALA A 111 -10.81 4.17 -0.32
N GLN A 112 -10.86 2.97 -0.91
CA GLN A 112 -9.68 2.12 -1.12
C GLN A 112 -8.70 2.77 -2.10
N ASP A 113 -9.20 3.34 -3.20
CA ASP A 113 -8.38 4.10 -4.15
C ASP A 113 -7.70 5.30 -3.46
N MET A 114 -8.44 6.03 -2.62
CA MET A 114 -7.89 7.16 -1.85
C MET A 114 -6.78 6.72 -0.90
N VAL A 115 -6.90 5.58 -0.23
CA VAL A 115 -5.82 5.04 0.62
C VAL A 115 -4.56 4.84 -0.22
N CYS A 116 -4.69 4.21 -1.39
CA CYS A 116 -3.55 3.99 -2.28
C CYS A 116 -2.95 5.32 -2.76
N GLU A 117 -3.77 6.24 -3.29
CA GLU A 117 -3.35 7.56 -3.78
C GLU A 117 -2.59 8.36 -2.72
N LEU A 118 -3.14 8.44 -1.50
CA LEU A 118 -2.50 9.12 -0.39
C LEU A 118 -1.17 8.44 -0.03
N MET A 119 -1.16 7.12 0.07
CA MET A 119 0.05 6.39 0.38
C MET A 119 1.20 6.69 -0.59
N LEU A 120 0.92 6.63 -1.89
CA LEU A 120 1.90 6.94 -2.94
C LEU A 120 2.37 8.40 -2.85
N LYS A 121 1.45 9.35 -2.68
CA LYS A 121 1.79 10.77 -2.54
C LYS A 121 2.73 11.03 -1.36
N LYS A 122 2.52 10.35 -0.22
CA LYS A 122 3.41 10.53 0.94
C LYS A 122 4.74 9.83 0.78
N ILE A 123 4.78 8.69 0.09
CA ILE A 123 6.03 8.07 -0.33
C ILE A 123 6.86 9.06 -1.15
N ASP A 124 6.26 9.72 -2.14
CA ASP A 124 6.97 10.75 -2.95
C ASP A 124 7.49 11.90 -2.12
N GLU A 125 6.67 12.41 -1.19
CA GLU A 125 7.05 13.51 -0.32
C GLU A 125 8.22 13.13 0.59
N LEU A 126 8.24 11.91 1.12
CA LEU A 126 9.38 11.39 1.90
C LEU A 126 10.61 11.16 1.03
N LEU A 127 10.44 10.62 -0.18
CA LEU A 127 11.54 10.44 -1.14
C LEU A 127 12.11 11.76 -1.64
N SER A 128 11.37 12.87 -1.55
CA SER A 128 11.92 14.19 -1.88
C SER A 128 13.17 14.54 -1.05
N SER A 129 13.25 14.05 0.19
CA SER A 129 14.42 14.22 1.06
C SER A 129 15.66 13.50 0.52
N PHE A 130 15.50 12.43 -0.26
CA PHE A 130 16.60 11.62 -0.78
C PHE A 130 17.43 12.40 -1.81
N TYR A 131 16.83 13.39 -2.48
CA TYR A 131 17.54 14.25 -3.42
C TYR A 131 18.55 15.19 -2.75
N TYR A 132 18.47 15.36 -1.42
CA TYR A 132 19.39 16.17 -0.63
C TYR A 132 20.47 15.34 0.10
N LEU A 133 20.46 14.02 -0.06
CA LEU A 133 21.50 13.16 0.50
C LEU A 133 22.87 13.50 -0.11
N ASN A 134 23.92 13.25 0.67
CA ASN A 134 25.27 13.33 0.14
C ASN A 134 25.55 12.11 -0.74
N TRP A 135 25.47 12.29 -2.06
CA TRP A 135 25.72 11.26 -3.07
C TRP A 135 27.21 11.08 -3.43
N THR A 136 28.07 12.01 -2.99
CA THR A 136 29.52 11.92 -3.14
C THR A 136 30.26 12.05 -1.80
N PRO A 137 29.94 11.21 -0.81
CA PRO A 137 30.60 11.26 0.49
C PRO A 137 32.04 10.77 0.40
N SER A 138 32.90 11.26 1.29
CA SER A 138 34.30 10.83 1.38
C SER A 138 34.47 9.48 2.07
N THR A 139 33.46 9.03 2.83
CA THR A 139 33.46 7.77 3.57
C THR A 139 32.07 7.15 3.58
N VAL A 140 32.02 5.84 3.74
CA VAL A 140 30.78 5.10 3.92
C VAL A 140 30.24 5.36 5.32
N LEU A 141 28.96 5.73 5.42
CA LEU A 141 28.26 5.93 6.68
C LEU A 141 28.13 4.61 7.44
N THR A 142 28.22 4.67 8.76
CA THR A 142 28.10 3.50 9.63
C THR A 142 26.64 3.13 9.92
N GLN A 143 25.72 4.09 9.75
CA GLN A 143 24.29 3.94 10.02
C GLN A 143 23.48 4.29 8.77
N PRO A 144 22.26 3.73 8.63
CA PRO A 144 21.31 4.21 7.64
C PRO A 144 20.96 5.68 7.88
N ASP A 145 20.59 6.38 6.80
CA ASP A 145 20.20 7.77 6.84
C ASP A 145 18.86 7.95 7.57
N PRO A 146 18.69 9.03 8.38
CA PRO A 146 17.41 9.32 9.04
C PRO A 146 16.21 9.35 8.09
N SER A 147 16.40 9.83 6.85
CA SER A 147 15.34 9.92 5.85
C SER A 147 14.77 8.54 5.48
N MET A 148 15.61 7.50 5.49
CA MET A 148 15.17 6.12 5.28
C MET A 148 14.36 5.60 6.48
N TRP A 149 14.74 5.97 7.70
CA TRP A 149 13.96 5.61 8.89
C TRP A 149 12.59 6.30 8.91
N ASP A 150 12.50 7.56 8.48
CA ASP A 150 11.22 8.26 8.35
C ASP A 150 10.29 7.55 7.35
N LEU A 151 10.83 7.10 6.22
CA LEU A 151 10.10 6.28 5.25
C LEU A 151 9.64 4.94 5.84
N ILE A 152 10.54 4.20 6.49
CA ILE A 152 10.22 2.91 7.12
C ILE A 152 9.15 3.08 8.20
N ASN A 153 9.28 4.10 9.05
CA ASN A 153 8.32 4.39 10.12
C ASN A 153 6.94 4.72 9.54
N TYR A 154 6.90 5.52 8.47
CA TYR A 154 5.66 5.82 7.76
C TYR A 154 4.99 4.56 7.20
N LEU A 155 5.74 3.71 6.49
CA LEU A 155 5.21 2.46 5.93
C LEU A 155 4.73 1.54 7.06
N LYS A 156 5.50 1.39 8.13
CA LYS A 156 5.17 0.55 9.29
C LYS A 156 3.85 0.96 9.93
N VAL A 157 3.67 2.24 10.20
CA VAL A 157 2.43 2.76 10.81
C VAL A 157 1.26 2.62 9.85
N THR A 158 1.46 2.91 8.56
CA THR A 158 0.38 2.92 7.58
C THR A 158 -0.06 1.51 7.19
N PHE A 159 0.86 0.58 6.96
CA PHE A 159 0.54 -0.83 6.70
C PHE A 159 -0.23 -1.46 7.87
N ALA A 160 0.12 -1.13 9.12
CA ALA A 160 -0.63 -1.59 10.28
C ALA A 160 -2.10 -1.08 10.30
N GLN A 161 -2.38 0.08 9.72
CA GLN A 161 -3.74 0.63 9.63
C GLN A 161 -4.61 -0.06 8.57
N LEU A 162 -4.01 -0.76 7.60
CA LEU A 162 -4.75 -1.45 6.54
C LEU A 162 -5.54 -2.67 7.02
N GLY A 163 -5.30 -3.15 8.25
CA GLY A 163 -5.93 -4.37 8.78
C GLY A 163 -7.47 -4.37 8.83
N GLN A 164 -8.12 -3.22 8.65
CA GLN A 164 -9.60 -3.11 8.56
C GLN A 164 -10.15 -3.27 7.14
N LEU A 165 -9.28 -3.38 6.13
CA LEU A 165 -9.67 -3.60 4.73
C LEU A 165 -9.76 -5.10 4.43
N PRO A 166 -10.47 -5.51 3.36
CA PRO A 166 -10.45 -6.91 2.91
C PRO A 166 -9.02 -7.38 2.55
N PRO A 167 -8.63 -8.65 2.82
CA PRO A 167 -7.26 -9.13 2.59
C PRO A 167 -6.73 -8.87 1.18
N ALA A 168 -7.54 -9.12 0.14
CA ALA A 168 -7.16 -8.86 -1.24
C ALA A 168 -6.83 -7.37 -1.51
N VAL A 169 -7.54 -6.46 -0.85
CA VAL A 169 -7.30 -5.02 -0.95
C VAL A 169 -6.04 -4.63 -0.19
N GLN A 170 -5.81 -5.23 0.98
CA GLN A 170 -4.56 -5.03 1.71
C GLN A 170 -3.37 -5.44 0.85
N GLU A 171 -3.37 -6.66 0.32
CA GLU A 171 -2.31 -7.16 -0.58
C GLU A 171 -2.07 -6.22 -1.77
N ALA A 172 -3.14 -5.81 -2.45
CA ALA A 172 -3.04 -4.89 -3.58
C ALA A 172 -2.40 -3.55 -3.20
N VAL A 173 -2.76 -2.97 -2.05
CA VAL A 173 -2.17 -1.71 -1.56
C VAL A 173 -0.70 -1.89 -1.18
N HIS A 174 -0.32 -3.01 -0.54
CA HIS A 174 1.07 -3.32 -0.23
C HIS A 174 1.90 -3.43 -1.52
N PHE A 175 1.45 -4.24 -2.48
CA PHE A 175 2.15 -4.42 -3.75
C PHE A 175 2.24 -3.14 -4.57
N ALA A 176 1.16 -2.34 -4.64
CA ALA A 176 1.17 -1.06 -5.33
C ALA A 176 2.19 -0.10 -4.69
N SER A 177 2.19 0.00 -3.37
CA SER A 177 3.11 0.88 -2.62
C SER A 177 4.57 0.44 -2.76
N CYS A 178 4.86 -0.85 -2.59
CA CYS A 178 6.21 -1.39 -2.68
C CYS A 178 6.76 -1.37 -4.11
N SER A 179 5.94 -1.69 -5.11
CA SER A 179 6.36 -1.62 -6.51
C SER A 179 6.64 -0.18 -6.94
N TYR A 180 5.81 0.77 -6.49
CA TYR A 180 6.03 2.19 -6.74
C TYR A 180 7.31 2.67 -6.06
N LEU A 181 7.48 2.38 -4.77
CA LEU A 181 8.68 2.75 -4.02
C LEU A 181 9.96 2.18 -4.62
N ALA A 182 9.97 0.90 -5.00
CA ALA A 182 11.14 0.27 -5.63
C ALA A 182 11.52 0.98 -6.94
N LYS A 183 10.54 1.30 -7.79
CA LYS A 183 10.76 2.08 -9.02
C LYS A 183 11.27 3.48 -8.73
N SER A 184 10.69 4.19 -7.76
CA SER A 184 11.14 5.54 -7.40
C SER A 184 12.56 5.54 -6.84
N LEU A 185 12.93 4.52 -6.05
CA LEU A 185 14.29 4.31 -5.57
C LEU A 185 15.29 4.03 -6.69
N GLU A 186 14.91 3.22 -7.69
CA GLU A 186 15.70 3.03 -8.91
C GLU A 186 15.89 4.37 -9.65
N GLN A 187 14.81 5.16 -9.80
CA GLN A 187 14.84 6.46 -10.46
C GLN A 187 15.68 7.50 -9.73
N ILE A 188 15.81 7.43 -8.40
CA ILE A 188 16.74 8.29 -7.66
C ILE A 188 18.18 8.03 -8.14
N LEU A 189 18.55 6.77 -8.38
CA LEU A 189 19.88 6.40 -8.88
C LEU A 189 20.07 6.72 -10.36
N SER A 190 19.09 6.42 -11.22
CA SER A 190 19.24 6.53 -12.68
C SER A 190 18.73 7.84 -13.29
N GLY A 191 17.79 8.54 -12.65
CA GLY A 191 17.10 9.72 -13.17
C GLY A 191 17.93 11.01 -13.15
N SER A 192 17.45 12.11 -13.73
CA SER A 192 18.30 13.32 -13.91
C SER A 192 18.54 14.15 -12.64
N THR A 193 17.78 13.94 -11.57
CA THR A 193 17.81 14.78 -10.36
C THR A 193 19.14 14.68 -9.61
N VAL A 194 19.61 13.45 -9.35
CA VAL A 194 20.94 13.21 -8.76
C VAL A 194 21.97 13.26 -9.88
N LYS A 195 22.74 14.34 -9.96
CA LYS A 195 23.68 14.58 -11.07
C LYS A 195 25.00 13.81 -10.97
N LYS A 196 25.47 13.55 -9.74
CA LYS A 196 26.75 12.90 -9.46
C LYS A 196 26.61 11.94 -8.30
N LEU A 197 27.29 10.80 -8.38
CA LEU A 197 27.39 9.85 -7.29
C LEU A 197 28.76 9.15 -7.30
N ASN A 198 29.22 8.62 -6.17
CA ASN A 198 30.42 7.79 -6.10
C ASN A 198 30.11 6.43 -5.47
N MET A 199 31.14 5.57 -5.33
CA MET A 199 30.98 4.24 -4.75
C MET A 199 30.54 4.27 -3.29
N GLU A 200 31.03 5.24 -2.52
CA GLU A 200 30.63 5.43 -1.13
C GLU A 200 29.14 5.80 -1.02
N GLY A 201 28.63 6.61 -1.95
CA GLY A 201 27.21 6.95 -2.09
C GLY A 201 26.35 5.73 -2.42
N ILE A 202 26.77 4.89 -3.38
CA ILE A 202 26.09 3.62 -3.70
C ILE A 202 26.09 2.67 -2.50
N ALA A 203 27.20 2.57 -1.76
CA ALA A 203 27.29 1.74 -0.56
C ALA A 203 26.37 2.24 0.57
N ASN A 204 26.24 3.56 0.74
CA ASN A 204 25.29 4.15 1.69
C ASN A 204 23.84 3.87 1.26
N PHE A 205 23.53 3.99 -0.03
CA PHE A 205 22.22 3.64 -0.56
C PHE A 205 21.91 2.16 -0.35
N LYS A 206 22.87 1.25 -0.58
CA LYS A 206 22.69 -0.17 -0.26
C LYS A 206 22.33 -0.40 1.20
N ARG A 207 23.03 0.26 2.13
CA ARG A 207 22.73 0.13 3.57
C ARG A 207 21.32 0.61 3.91
N ASN A 208 20.88 1.71 3.29
CA ASN A 208 19.50 2.20 3.42
C ASN A 208 18.49 1.19 2.85
N LEU A 209 18.79 0.62 1.69
CA LEU A 209 17.95 -0.39 1.06
C LEU A 209 17.87 -1.67 1.90
N ASP A 210 18.98 -2.13 2.48
CA ASP A 210 19.02 -3.34 3.32
C ASP A 210 18.08 -3.22 4.53
N VAL A 211 18.09 -2.08 5.24
CA VAL A 211 17.18 -1.89 6.40
C VAL A 211 15.71 -1.73 5.99
N LEU A 212 15.45 -1.15 4.81
CA LEU A 212 14.10 -1.14 4.24
C LEU A 212 13.63 -2.56 3.93
N LEU A 213 14.48 -3.38 3.31
CA LEU A 213 14.17 -4.77 2.97
C LEU A 213 13.97 -5.64 4.21
N ASP A 214 14.73 -5.43 5.28
CA ASP A 214 14.52 -6.09 6.57
C ASP A 214 13.13 -5.76 7.14
N PHE A 215 12.67 -4.52 7.00
CA PHE A 215 11.31 -4.15 7.36
C PHE A 215 10.27 -4.81 6.44
N ILE A 216 10.45 -4.77 5.12
CA ILE A 216 9.50 -5.35 4.16
C ILE A 216 9.36 -6.87 4.37
N GLU A 217 10.43 -7.57 4.69
CA GLU A 217 10.41 -9.01 5.03
C GLU A 217 9.61 -9.32 6.30
N SER A 218 9.48 -8.35 7.22
CA SER A 218 8.65 -8.49 8.43
C SER A 218 7.14 -8.32 8.17
N VAL A 219 6.76 -7.81 7.00
CA VAL A 219 5.35 -7.65 6.61
C VAL A 219 4.79 -9.01 6.19
N PRO A 220 3.63 -9.44 6.71
CA PRO A 220 3.09 -10.79 6.48
C PRO A 220 2.41 -10.94 5.10
N ILE A 221 3.03 -10.42 4.04
CA ILE A 221 2.59 -10.55 2.64
C ILE A 221 3.68 -11.29 1.86
N ALA A 222 3.33 -12.45 1.31
CA ALA A 222 4.27 -13.28 0.55
C ALA A 222 4.83 -12.50 -0.65
N GLN A 223 6.12 -12.71 -0.96
CA GLN A 223 6.77 -12.15 -2.15
C GLN A 223 6.79 -10.61 -2.23
N LEU A 224 6.42 -9.89 -1.17
CA LEU A 224 6.42 -8.42 -1.20
C LEU A 224 7.82 -7.84 -1.43
N LYS A 225 8.85 -8.53 -0.92
CA LYS A 225 10.26 -8.18 -1.13
C LYS A 225 10.69 -8.26 -2.60
N ASP A 226 10.02 -9.09 -3.40
CA ASP A 226 10.39 -9.30 -4.81
C ASP A 226 10.18 -8.03 -5.64
N CYS A 227 9.30 -7.11 -5.21
CA CYS A 227 9.17 -5.77 -5.77
C CYS A 227 10.50 -5.01 -5.85
N PHE A 228 11.43 -5.29 -4.94
CA PHE A 228 12.71 -4.57 -4.82
C PHE A 228 13.87 -5.30 -5.49
N VAL A 229 13.65 -6.46 -6.13
CA VAL A 229 14.71 -7.21 -6.83
C VAL A 229 15.44 -6.32 -7.85
N PRO A 230 14.77 -5.55 -8.73
CA PRO A 230 15.46 -4.72 -9.72
C PRO A 230 16.41 -3.69 -9.09
N VAL A 231 15.95 -2.91 -8.11
CA VAL A 231 16.80 -1.90 -7.46
C VAL A 231 17.91 -2.52 -6.62
N SER A 232 17.65 -3.66 -5.97
CA SER A 232 18.66 -4.39 -5.18
C SER A 232 19.76 -4.93 -6.09
N HIS A 233 19.37 -5.57 -7.20
CA HIS A 233 20.29 -6.12 -8.18
C HIS A 233 21.07 -5.04 -8.92
N LEU A 234 20.47 -3.88 -9.19
CA LEU A 234 21.17 -2.72 -9.72
C LEU A 234 22.30 -2.31 -8.78
N VAL A 235 21.99 -2.12 -7.49
CA VAL A 235 22.98 -1.71 -6.48
C VAL A 235 24.08 -2.76 -6.29
N ASP A 236 23.69 -4.05 -6.23
CA ASP A 236 24.62 -5.17 -6.10
C ASP A 236 25.56 -5.29 -7.32
N LEU A 237 25.06 -5.02 -8.53
CA LEU A 237 25.89 -5.01 -9.74
C LEU A 237 27.02 -3.99 -9.64
N PHE A 238 26.70 -2.76 -9.22
CA PHE A 238 27.72 -1.71 -9.00
C PHE A 238 28.71 -2.07 -7.91
N ILE A 239 28.25 -2.62 -6.78
CA ILE A 239 29.13 -2.99 -5.65
C ILE A 239 30.00 -4.19 -5.98
N SER A 240 29.53 -5.11 -6.81
CA SER A 240 30.31 -6.26 -7.28
C SER A 240 31.41 -5.90 -8.29
N GLY A 241 31.39 -4.69 -8.85
CA GLY A 241 32.30 -4.27 -9.92
C GLY A 241 31.99 -4.90 -11.29
N GLY A 242 30.86 -5.60 -11.44
CA GLY A 242 30.48 -6.32 -12.65
C GLY A 242 29.86 -5.48 -13.77
N VAL A 243 29.86 -4.14 -13.64
CA VAL A 243 29.14 -3.22 -14.54
C VAL A 243 29.67 -3.29 -15.98
N GLU A 244 30.99 -3.30 -16.17
CA GLU A 244 31.61 -3.33 -17.50
C GLU A 244 31.26 -4.62 -18.25
N ALA A 245 31.37 -5.78 -17.57
CA ALA A 245 30.98 -7.08 -18.12
C ALA A 245 29.49 -7.16 -18.46
N PHE A 246 28.63 -6.52 -17.65
CA PHE A 246 27.19 -6.46 -17.91
C PHE A 246 26.84 -5.64 -19.15
N LEU A 247 27.56 -4.54 -19.39
CA LEU A 247 27.33 -3.63 -20.52
C LEU A 247 28.00 -4.12 -21.82
N ASP A 248 28.96 -5.04 -21.76
CA ASP A 248 29.60 -5.62 -22.94
C ASP A 248 28.61 -6.48 -23.77
N PRO A 249 28.30 -6.09 -25.03
CA PRO A 249 27.42 -6.86 -25.90
C PRO A 249 27.93 -8.27 -26.23
N GLN A 250 29.24 -8.52 -26.09
CA GLN A 250 29.87 -9.82 -26.34
C GLN A 250 29.75 -10.77 -25.14
N GLN A 251 29.51 -10.24 -23.93
CA GLN A 251 29.40 -11.02 -22.69
C GLN A 251 27.94 -11.17 -22.25
N LYS A 252 27.03 -11.54 -23.16
CA LYS A 252 25.60 -11.71 -22.81
C LYS A 252 25.38 -12.71 -21.68
N ASP A 253 26.18 -13.76 -21.62
CA ASP A 253 26.14 -14.77 -20.55
C ASP A 253 26.52 -14.18 -19.17
N ALA A 254 27.32 -13.11 -19.14
CA ALA A 254 27.70 -12.43 -17.90
C ALA A 254 26.54 -11.66 -17.24
N ARG A 255 25.42 -11.46 -17.94
CA ARG A 255 24.22 -10.85 -17.35
C ARG A 255 23.61 -11.71 -16.25
N GLY A 256 23.69 -13.04 -16.35
CA GLY A 256 23.29 -13.99 -15.30
C GLY A 256 22.03 -13.59 -14.52
N LYS A 257 22.16 -13.43 -13.19
CA LYS A 257 21.08 -13.02 -12.27
C LYS A 257 20.59 -11.57 -12.44
N TYR A 258 21.30 -10.77 -13.22
CA TYR A 258 21.00 -9.36 -13.52
C TYR A 258 20.28 -9.18 -14.87
N SER A 259 19.89 -10.26 -15.54
CA SER A 259 19.30 -10.25 -16.89
C SER A 259 18.05 -9.39 -17.06
N HIS A 260 17.31 -9.11 -15.98
CA HIS A 260 16.13 -8.25 -15.98
C HIS A 260 16.44 -6.75 -15.90
N LEU A 261 17.68 -6.36 -15.60
CA LEU A 261 18.07 -4.96 -15.55
C LEU A 261 18.17 -4.37 -16.97
N SER A 262 17.70 -3.13 -17.12
CA SER A 262 17.88 -2.39 -18.37
C SER A 262 19.32 -1.89 -18.52
N SER A 263 19.91 -2.09 -19.70
CA SER A 263 21.22 -1.52 -20.04
C SER A 263 21.22 0.02 -20.00
N ASP A 264 20.08 0.66 -20.29
CA ASP A 264 19.95 2.12 -20.22
C ASP A 264 20.01 2.62 -18.77
N THR A 265 19.30 1.94 -17.85
CA THR A 265 19.32 2.27 -16.41
C THR A 265 20.74 2.14 -15.85
N VAL A 266 21.44 1.04 -16.16
CA VAL A 266 22.82 0.81 -15.70
C VAL A 266 23.78 1.86 -16.29
N SER A 267 23.67 2.16 -17.57
CA SER A 267 24.50 3.18 -18.23
C SER A 267 24.27 4.58 -17.65
N ALA A 268 23.02 4.93 -17.32
CA ALA A 268 22.68 6.22 -16.72
C ALA A 268 23.32 6.39 -15.33
N VAL A 269 23.33 5.34 -14.50
CA VAL A 269 24.01 5.36 -13.19
C VAL A 269 25.53 5.46 -13.38
N LEU A 270 26.11 4.68 -14.30
CA LEU A 270 27.56 4.69 -14.58
C LEU A 270 28.05 6.07 -15.06
N ALA A 271 27.30 6.75 -15.92
CA ALA A 271 27.64 8.08 -16.41
C ALA A 271 27.83 9.10 -15.27
N LYS A 272 26.94 9.07 -14.27
CA LYS A 272 27.00 9.95 -13.10
C LYS A 272 28.18 9.67 -12.17
N MET A 273 28.70 8.44 -12.20
CA MET A 273 29.88 8.06 -11.43
C MET A 273 31.19 8.54 -12.05
N LYS A 274 31.24 8.63 -13.39
CA LYS A 274 32.44 9.06 -14.12
C LYS A 274 32.76 10.54 -13.92
N ASP A 275 31.77 11.36 -13.58
CA ASP A 275 31.92 12.81 -13.32
C ASP A 275 32.29 13.17 -11.87
N GLY A 276 32.37 12.16 -10.98
CA GLY A 276 32.98 12.26 -9.66
C GLY A 276 34.47 11.99 -9.78
N LYS A 277 35.32 12.98 -9.45
CA LYS A 277 36.79 12.88 -9.56
C LYS A 277 37.34 11.53 -9.05
N SER A 278 37.91 10.77 -10.00
CA SER A 278 39.00 9.81 -9.87
C SER A 278 39.09 9.02 -8.55
N SER A 279 38.56 7.80 -8.54
CA SER A 279 39.22 6.69 -7.85
C SER A 279 39.34 5.51 -8.81
N SER A 280 40.23 5.65 -9.76
CA SER A 280 40.76 4.56 -10.60
C SER A 280 41.60 3.54 -9.81
N LYS A 281 41.37 3.37 -8.50
CA LYS A 281 42.04 2.41 -7.63
C LYS A 281 41.13 1.42 -6.88
N ALA A 282 39.80 1.51 -7.00
CA ALA A 282 38.88 0.76 -6.12
C ALA A 282 38.07 -0.37 -6.78
N TRP A 283 38.47 -0.87 -7.96
CA TRP A 283 37.79 -2.02 -8.60
C TRP A 283 38.23 -3.38 -8.02
N GLY A 284 38.88 -3.39 -6.85
CA GLY A 284 39.43 -4.58 -6.20
C GLY A 284 38.78 -4.91 -4.86
N ALA A 285 37.98 -5.97 -4.84
CA ALA A 285 37.93 -7.05 -3.84
C ALA A 285 37.98 -6.74 -2.32
N THR A 286 37.57 -5.56 -1.83
CA THR A 286 37.69 -5.25 -0.38
C THR A 286 36.43 -4.72 0.33
N PHE A 287 35.22 -5.00 -0.19
CA PHE A 287 34.01 -4.89 0.64
C PHE A 287 33.76 -6.21 1.37
N VAL A 288 34.55 -6.45 2.42
CA VAL A 288 34.31 -7.51 3.38
C VAL A 288 32.97 -7.23 4.08
N SER A 289 32.09 -8.23 4.02
CA SER A 289 30.81 -8.33 4.70
C SER A 289 30.80 -7.72 6.10
N ALA A 290 29.91 -6.76 6.35
CA ALA A 290 29.57 -6.36 7.71
C ALA A 290 28.80 -7.50 8.40
N PRO A 291 29.08 -7.83 9.68
CA PRO A 291 28.37 -8.89 10.36
C PRO A 291 26.92 -8.46 10.61
N LYS A 292 25.96 -9.28 10.14
CA LYS A 292 24.54 -9.16 10.47
C LYS A 292 24.36 -9.33 11.99
N LYS A 293 24.32 -8.22 12.74
CA LYS A 293 23.74 -8.22 14.09
C LYS A 293 22.23 -8.02 13.93
N SER A 294 21.48 -9.09 14.16
CA SER A 294 20.03 -9.01 14.38
C SER A 294 19.75 -7.99 15.48
N ILE A 295 19.04 -6.92 15.13
CA ILE A 295 18.62 -5.85 16.07
C ILE A 295 17.38 -6.28 16.87
N PHE A 296 16.77 -7.42 16.55
CA PHE A 296 15.66 -7.98 17.31
C PHE A 296 16.09 -9.26 18.03
N GLY A 297 16.55 -9.07 19.28
CA GLY A 297 16.85 -10.16 20.20
C GLY A 297 15.56 -10.89 20.64
N ALA A 298 15.24 -12.00 19.97
CA ALA A 298 14.33 -12.99 20.53
C ALA A 298 15.07 -13.78 21.63
N LYS A 299 14.79 -13.47 22.90
CA LYS A 299 15.18 -14.34 24.03
C LYS A 299 14.38 -15.63 23.92
N SER A 300 15.01 -16.69 23.40
CA SER A 300 14.52 -18.05 23.58
C SER A 300 14.82 -18.48 25.02
N SER A 301 13.77 -18.55 25.84
CA SER A 301 13.83 -19.14 27.17
C SER A 301 13.66 -20.65 27.03
N LYS A 302 14.73 -21.41 27.26
CA LYS A 302 14.65 -22.86 27.48
C LYS A 302 14.08 -23.11 28.88
N LYS A 303 13.02 -23.90 28.96
CA LYS A 303 12.78 -24.85 30.05
C LYS A 303 12.81 -26.24 29.43
#